data_AF-A0A178AYB9-F1
#
_entry.id   AF-A0A178AYB9-F1
#
_cell.length_a   1.000
_cell.length_b   1.000
_cell.length_c   1.000
_cell.angle_alpha   90.00
_cell.angle_beta   90.00
_cell.angle_gamma   90.00
#
_symmetry.space_group_name_H-M   'P 1'
#
loop_
_entity.id
_entity.type
_entity.pdbx_description
1 polymer ?
#
loop_
_entity_poly.entity_id
_entity_poly.type
_entity_poly.pdbx_seq_one_letter_code
_entity_poly.pdbx_strand_id
1 'polypeptide(L)'
;MEVELYHQLFGAFYSIPLTIPTTSVSATLSACDSFLRISDHLSITPLIATQLSTALKAHRHNLYIAISRDPARYLLLSIHLRDTAIYTESLIHIIGVWPCWPNGWSTRPNVLPAELKKISKRKASELHNLTKQTERQLLLRTINMPKSGPADPAIDSQFDTWFIVALFRSNLAKDIYALEGDRTATLKRGWLLRSIGKGGDAYMPYAETKRLIERTMPSALDNLKEDLNLLKETAMDVVQDVVKNRTLVDVEAEEIGWLTCAEIGEGDVVWEVEGTG
;
A
#
# COMPACT_ATOMS: atom_id res chain seq x y z
N MET A 1 -24.96 18.50 26.07
CA MET A 1 -24.40 17.66 25.00
C MET A 1 -24.28 16.20 25.45
N GLU A 2 -23.67 15.90 26.60
CA GLU A 2 -23.57 14.50 27.08
C GLU A 2 -24.93 13.86 27.42
N VAL A 3 -25.86 14.61 28.02
CA VAL A 3 -27.23 14.11 28.33
C VAL A 3 -27.96 13.60 27.08
N GLU A 4 -27.77 14.28 25.94
CA GLU A 4 -28.39 13.88 24.67
C GLU A 4 -27.80 12.57 24.13
N LEU A 5 -26.47 12.37 24.30
CA LEU A 5 -25.82 11.10 23.92
C LEU A 5 -26.33 9.94 24.77
N TYR A 6 -26.49 10.14 26.09
CA TYR A 6 -27.09 9.13 26.96
C TYR A 6 -28.53 8.81 26.54
N HIS A 7 -29.34 9.81 26.21
CA HIS A 7 -30.71 9.59 25.75
C HIS A 7 -30.76 8.76 24.47
N GLN A 8 -29.88 9.05 23.50
CA GLN A 8 -29.78 8.26 22.26
C GLN A 8 -29.28 6.83 22.53
N LEU A 9 -28.30 6.64 23.41
CA LEU A 9 -27.81 5.32 23.79
C LEU A 9 -28.88 4.49 24.50
N PHE A 10 -29.65 5.08 25.42
CA PHE A 10 -30.78 4.41 26.03
C PHE A 10 -31.88 4.11 25.02
N GLY A 11 -32.15 5.03 24.08
CA GLY A 11 -33.06 4.79 22.96
C GLY A 11 -32.66 3.60 22.09
N ALA A 12 -31.36 3.36 21.89
CA ALA A 12 -30.86 2.23 21.11
C ALA A 12 -31.28 0.87 21.68
N PHE A 13 -31.47 0.74 23.02
CA PHE A 13 -32.03 -0.47 23.62
C PHE A 13 -33.48 -0.75 23.18
N TYR A 14 -34.20 0.30 22.81
CA TYR A 14 -35.57 0.23 22.29
C TYR A 14 -35.62 0.29 20.76
N SER A 15 -34.51 -0.05 20.08
CA SER A 15 -34.38 -0.04 18.62
C SER A 15 -34.60 1.33 17.98
N ILE A 16 -34.41 2.42 18.73
CA ILE A 16 -34.40 3.77 18.19
C ILE A 16 -33.01 4.03 17.57
N PRO A 17 -32.92 4.44 16.29
CA PRO A 17 -31.64 4.66 15.63
C PRO A 17 -30.89 5.88 16.20
N LEU A 18 -29.56 5.81 16.20
CA LEU A 18 -28.70 6.92 16.61
C LEU A 18 -28.74 8.05 15.59
N THR A 19 -28.72 9.29 16.07
CA THR A 19 -28.62 10.48 15.20
C THR A 19 -27.15 10.84 15.02
N ILE A 20 -26.52 10.22 14.01
CA ILE A 20 -25.10 10.41 13.71
C ILE A 20 -24.96 11.47 12.59
N PRO A 21 -24.15 12.53 12.77
CA PRO A 21 -23.95 13.53 11.74
C PRO A 21 -23.26 12.92 10.52
N THR A 22 -23.80 13.18 9.32
CA THR A 22 -23.28 12.68 8.03
C THR A 22 -22.67 13.80 7.17
N THR A 23 -22.48 14.99 7.73
CA THR A 23 -21.99 16.18 7.00
C THR A 23 -20.56 16.05 6.51
N SER A 24 -19.70 15.36 7.26
CA SER A 24 -18.31 15.09 6.88
C SER A 24 -17.78 13.86 7.63
N VAL A 25 -16.75 13.22 7.09
CA VAL A 25 -16.09 12.08 7.76
C VAL A 25 -15.58 12.48 9.14
N SER A 26 -15.01 13.68 9.29
CA SER A 26 -14.51 14.18 10.57
C SER A 26 -15.63 14.37 11.62
N ALA A 27 -16.78 14.90 11.21
CA ALA A 27 -17.94 15.06 12.10
C ALA A 27 -18.50 13.70 12.54
N THR A 28 -18.65 12.75 11.60
CA THR A 28 -19.07 11.38 11.91
C THR A 28 -18.08 10.69 12.85
N LEU A 29 -16.78 10.83 12.59
CA LEU A 29 -15.71 10.25 13.41
C LEU A 29 -15.73 10.82 14.85
N SER A 30 -15.86 12.14 14.99
CA SER A 30 -15.99 12.78 16.31
C SER A 30 -17.24 12.32 17.07
N ALA A 31 -18.33 12.04 16.36
CA ALA A 31 -19.53 11.47 16.97
C ALA A 31 -19.30 10.02 17.40
N CYS A 32 -18.65 9.19 16.56
CA CYS A 32 -18.25 7.83 16.92
C CYS A 32 -17.39 7.81 18.19
N ASP A 33 -16.37 8.67 18.28
CA ASP A 33 -15.51 8.78 19.48
C ASP A 33 -16.34 9.12 20.73
N SER A 34 -17.31 10.03 20.60
CA SER A 34 -18.19 10.44 21.71
C SER A 34 -19.13 9.32 22.16
N PHE A 35 -19.72 8.57 21.22
CA PHE A 35 -20.56 7.43 21.51
C PHE A 35 -19.77 6.29 22.14
N LEU A 36 -18.61 5.95 21.57
CA LEU A 36 -17.76 4.86 22.06
C LEU A 36 -17.26 5.11 23.48
N ARG A 37 -16.88 6.36 23.79
CA ARG A 37 -16.47 6.73 25.14
C ARG A 37 -17.54 6.38 26.18
N ILE A 38 -18.81 6.64 25.89
CA ILE A 38 -19.92 6.35 26.82
C ILE A 38 -20.32 4.88 26.76
N SER A 39 -20.39 4.29 25.56
CA SER A 39 -20.82 2.90 25.40
C SER A 39 -19.84 1.89 25.98
N ASP A 40 -18.54 2.20 25.95
CA ASP A 40 -17.50 1.37 26.57
C ASP A 40 -17.65 1.37 28.10
N HIS A 41 -17.97 2.51 28.72
CA HIS A 41 -18.25 2.56 30.16
C HIS A 41 -19.51 1.78 30.57
N LEU A 42 -20.49 1.68 29.67
CA LEU A 42 -21.73 0.96 29.89
C LEU A 42 -21.67 -0.51 29.41
N SER A 43 -20.57 -0.94 28.78
CA SER A 43 -20.41 -2.25 28.14
C SER A 43 -21.49 -2.56 27.07
N ILE A 44 -21.94 -1.55 26.33
CA ILE A 44 -23.01 -1.66 25.32
C ILE A 44 -22.52 -1.41 23.89
N THR A 45 -21.21 -1.30 23.67
CA THR A 45 -20.61 -1.04 22.36
C THR A 45 -21.14 -1.95 21.24
N PRO A 46 -21.34 -3.28 21.43
CA PRO A 46 -21.90 -4.15 20.41
C PRO A 46 -23.29 -3.74 19.91
N LEU A 47 -24.11 -3.08 20.75
CA LEU A 47 -25.46 -2.64 20.41
C LEU A 47 -25.45 -1.52 19.35
N ILE A 48 -24.43 -0.66 19.39
CA ILE A 48 -24.34 0.53 18.54
C ILE A 48 -23.32 0.41 17.42
N ALA A 49 -22.40 -0.56 17.51
CA ALA A 49 -21.27 -0.73 16.60
C ALA A 49 -21.71 -0.74 15.12
N THR A 50 -22.72 -1.53 14.77
CA THR A 50 -23.24 -1.64 13.40
C THR A 50 -23.75 -0.29 12.86
N GLN A 51 -24.41 0.52 13.69
CA GLN A 51 -24.93 1.82 13.28
C GLN A 51 -23.79 2.82 13.03
N LEU A 52 -22.79 2.84 13.91
CA LEU A 52 -21.59 3.67 13.76
C LEU A 52 -20.79 3.29 12.51
N SER A 53 -20.55 1.99 12.30
CA SER A 53 -19.92 1.43 11.10
C SER A 53 -20.66 1.82 9.82
N THR A 54 -21.99 1.73 9.83
CA THR A 54 -22.84 2.10 8.68
C THR A 54 -22.72 3.60 8.38
N ALA A 55 -22.74 4.45 9.41
CA ALA A 55 -22.59 5.89 9.24
C ALA A 55 -21.22 6.28 8.66
N LEU A 56 -20.14 5.60 9.08
CA LEU A 56 -18.81 5.81 8.49
C LEU A 56 -18.77 5.37 7.02
N LYS A 57 -19.26 4.16 6.72
CA LYS A 57 -19.28 3.59 5.36
C LYS A 57 -20.17 4.38 4.40
N ALA A 58 -21.17 5.13 4.91
CA ALA A 58 -22.00 6.02 4.10
C ALA A 58 -21.19 7.10 3.37
N HIS A 59 -19.99 7.46 3.85
CA HIS A 59 -19.08 8.40 3.18
C HIS A 59 -18.35 7.81 1.97
N ARG A 60 -18.45 6.50 1.74
CA ARG A 60 -17.87 5.80 0.57
C ARG A 60 -16.39 6.14 0.38
N HIS A 61 -16.00 6.62 -0.80
CA HIS A 61 -14.62 6.95 -1.15
C HIS A 61 -13.95 7.93 -0.17
N ASN A 62 -14.70 8.90 0.37
CA ASN A 62 -14.15 9.87 1.32
C ASN A 62 -13.71 9.21 2.64
N LEU A 63 -14.32 8.09 3.03
CA LEU A 63 -13.87 7.31 4.18
C LEU A 63 -12.47 6.72 3.92
N TYR A 64 -12.26 6.10 2.76
CA TYR A 64 -11.01 5.43 2.42
C TYR A 64 -9.85 6.42 2.23
N ILE A 65 -10.13 7.60 1.67
CA ILE A 65 -9.19 8.75 1.68
C ILE A 65 -8.82 9.12 3.12
N ALA A 66 -9.81 9.22 4.01
CA ALA A 66 -9.54 9.60 5.38
C ALA A 66 -8.75 8.51 6.13
N ILE A 67 -9.02 7.23 5.85
CA ILE A 67 -8.25 6.09 6.37
C ILE A 67 -6.79 6.20 5.94
N SER A 68 -6.48 6.43 4.67
CA SER A 68 -5.08 6.51 4.21
C SER A 68 -4.28 7.65 4.84
N ARG A 69 -4.97 8.71 5.31
CA ARG A 69 -4.38 9.88 5.97
C ARG A 69 -4.12 9.70 7.47
N ASP A 70 -4.81 8.78 8.15
CA ASP A 70 -4.48 8.40 9.53
C ASP A 70 -4.95 6.96 9.86
N PRO A 71 -4.32 5.94 9.26
CA PRO A 71 -4.84 4.56 9.33
C PRO A 71 -4.90 4.03 10.75
N ALA A 72 -3.96 4.44 11.62
CA ALA A 72 -3.91 3.97 13.00
C ALA A 72 -5.16 4.37 13.79
N ARG A 73 -5.74 5.55 13.54
CA ARG A 73 -6.97 5.99 14.19
C ARG A 73 -8.15 5.09 13.80
N TYR A 74 -8.30 4.83 12.51
CA TYR A 74 -9.38 3.99 11.99
C TYR A 74 -9.18 2.52 12.34
N LEU A 75 -7.94 2.05 12.44
CA LEU A 75 -7.61 0.71 12.91
C LEU A 75 -8.09 0.52 14.35
N LEU A 76 -7.75 1.45 15.26
CA LEU A 76 -8.21 1.39 16.65
C LEU A 76 -9.74 1.44 16.74
N LEU A 77 -10.35 2.37 16.01
CA LEU A 77 -11.81 2.51 15.95
C LEU A 77 -12.49 1.21 15.47
N SER A 78 -11.94 0.58 14.43
CA SER A 78 -12.49 -0.66 13.87
C SER A 78 -12.47 -1.84 14.85
N ILE A 79 -11.57 -1.84 15.83
CA ILE A 79 -11.52 -2.85 16.90
C ILE A 79 -12.71 -2.69 17.84
N HIS A 80 -13.00 -1.47 18.28
CA HIS A 80 -14.18 -1.19 19.11
C HIS A 80 -15.48 -1.53 18.36
N LEU A 81 -15.52 -1.23 17.06
CA LEU A 81 -16.68 -1.49 16.22
C LEU A 81 -16.78 -2.95 15.71
N ARG A 82 -15.72 -3.75 15.86
CA ARG A 82 -15.54 -5.06 15.22
C ARG A 82 -15.85 -5.03 13.72
N ASP A 83 -15.36 -4.00 13.03
CA ASP A 83 -15.59 -3.78 11.60
C ASP A 83 -14.40 -4.26 10.75
N THR A 84 -14.51 -5.46 10.18
CA THR A 84 -13.44 -6.10 9.42
C THR A 84 -13.03 -5.30 8.17
N ALA A 85 -13.94 -4.55 7.54
CA ALA A 85 -13.62 -3.79 6.34
C ALA A 85 -12.74 -2.57 6.64
N ILE A 86 -13.09 -1.79 7.67
CA ILE A 86 -12.29 -0.63 8.11
C ILE A 86 -10.96 -1.12 8.69
N TYR A 87 -10.99 -2.23 9.43
CA TYR A 87 -9.79 -2.86 9.98
C TYR A 87 -8.80 -3.26 8.90
N THR A 88 -9.27 -4.00 7.89
CA THR A 88 -8.45 -4.51 6.79
C THR A 88 -7.83 -3.36 6.00
N GLU A 89 -8.62 -2.38 5.60
CA GLU A 89 -8.13 -1.19 4.89
C GLU A 89 -7.02 -0.50 5.68
N SER A 90 -7.29 -0.23 6.96
CA SER A 90 -6.35 0.49 7.83
C SER A 90 -5.06 -0.31 8.05
N LEU A 91 -5.18 -1.62 8.29
CA LEU A 91 -4.05 -2.49 8.56
C LEU A 91 -3.13 -2.63 7.34
N ILE A 92 -3.67 -2.67 6.11
CA ILE A 92 -2.87 -2.71 4.89
C ILE A 92 -1.95 -1.48 4.80
N HIS A 93 -2.46 -0.28 5.07
CA HIS A 93 -1.61 0.93 5.08
C HIS A 93 -0.54 0.87 6.16
N ILE A 94 -0.88 0.42 7.37
CA ILE A 94 0.09 0.27 8.48
C ILE A 94 1.20 -0.71 8.10
N ILE A 95 0.86 -1.84 7.50
CA ILE A 95 1.84 -2.85 7.05
C ILE A 95 2.75 -2.27 5.97
N GLY A 96 2.19 -1.54 5.01
CA GLY A 96 2.94 -0.97 3.89
C GLY A 96 3.99 0.06 4.30
N VAL A 97 3.77 0.79 5.40
CA VAL A 97 4.74 1.77 5.91
C VAL A 97 5.69 1.22 6.96
N TRP A 98 5.40 0.08 7.58
CA TRP A 98 6.13 -0.40 8.75
C TRP A 98 7.62 -0.70 8.47
N PRO A 99 8.56 -0.35 9.37
CA PRO A 99 8.41 0.34 10.66
C PRO A 99 8.50 1.88 10.54
N CYS A 100 8.41 2.42 9.33
CA CYS A 100 8.34 3.86 9.10
C CYS A 100 6.93 4.38 9.45
N TRP A 101 6.83 5.69 9.58
CA TRP A 101 5.58 6.37 9.91
C TRP A 101 5.55 7.71 9.19
N PRO A 102 4.61 7.95 8.27
CA PRO A 102 4.47 9.25 7.61
C PRO A 102 4.28 10.38 8.62
N ASN A 103 4.97 11.51 8.41
CA ASN A 103 4.88 12.68 9.30
C ASN A 103 3.48 13.32 9.30
N GLY A 104 2.67 13.09 8.26
CA GLY A 104 1.30 13.59 8.17
C GLY A 104 0.28 12.84 9.03
N TRP A 105 0.62 11.65 9.54
CA TRP A 105 -0.30 10.88 10.38
C TRP A 105 -0.31 11.43 11.80
N SER A 106 -1.51 11.78 12.27
CA SER A 106 -1.70 12.39 13.59
C SER A 106 -1.56 11.35 14.71
N THR A 107 -2.05 10.14 14.50
CA THR A 107 -1.97 9.06 15.50
C THR A 107 -0.56 8.47 15.53
N ARG A 108 0.03 8.41 16.73
CA ARG A 108 1.39 7.93 16.93
C ARG A 108 1.43 6.39 17.01
N PRO A 109 2.52 5.74 16.54
CA PRO A 109 2.62 4.27 16.52
C PRO A 109 2.65 3.64 17.92
N ASN A 110 3.00 4.40 18.95
CA ASN A 110 3.04 3.91 20.33
C ASN A 110 1.64 3.57 20.87
N VAL A 111 0.58 4.22 20.37
CA VAL A 111 -0.82 3.99 20.76
C VAL A 111 -1.31 2.61 20.34
N LEU A 112 -0.71 2.00 19.29
CA LEU A 112 -1.13 0.68 18.83
C LEU A 112 -0.90 -0.41 19.91
N PRO A 113 -1.89 -1.28 20.18
CA PRO A 113 -1.74 -2.46 21.03
C PRO A 113 -0.57 -3.35 20.62
N ALA A 114 -0.03 -4.09 21.59
CA ALA A 114 1.10 -5.00 21.37
C ALA A 114 0.80 -6.07 20.30
N GLU A 115 -0.41 -6.63 20.30
CA GLU A 115 -0.83 -7.62 19.31
C GLU A 115 -0.87 -7.04 17.89
N LEU A 116 -1.38 -5.81 17.70
CA LEU A 116 -1.35 -5.16 16.39
C LEU A 116 0.07 -4.87 15.92
N LYS A 117 0.96 -4.45 16.82
CA LYS A 117 2.38 -4.27 16.49
C LYS A 117 3.03 -5.58 16.05
N LYS A 118 2.68 -6.71 16.70
CA LYS A 118 3.17 -8.05 16.37
C LYS A 118 2.66 -8.50 14.99
N ILE A 119 1.35 -8.36 14.72
CA ILE A 119 0.75 -8.66 13.40
C ILE A 119 1.40 -7.79 12.32
N SER A 120 1.45 -6.47 12.54
CA SER A 120 2.04 -5.51 11.59
C SER A 120 3.48 -5.85 11.27
N LYS A 121 4.31 -6.16 12.29
CA LYS A 121 5.71 -6.56 12.09
C LYS A 121 5.85 -7.85 11.28
N ARG A 122 5.02 -8.86 11.57
CA ARG A 122 5.05 -10.14 10.84
C ARG A 122 4.68 -9.94 9.37
N LYS A 123 3.51 -9.33 9.11
CA LYS A 123 3.01 -9.07 7.75
C LYS A 123 3.93 -8.13 6.96
N ALA A 124 4.51 -7.12 7.61
CA ALA A 124 5.50 -6.25 6.97
C ALA A 124 6.79 -7.00 6.60
N SER A 125 7.21 -7.99 7.40
CA SER A 125 8.33 -8.85 7.05
C SER A 125 8.02 -9.76 5.86
N GLU A 126 6.80 -10.29 5.76
CA GLU A 126 6.33 -11.05 4.59
C GLU A 126 6.38 -10.17 3.33
N LEU A 127 5.81 -8.95 3.41
CA LEU A 127 5.82 -7.97 2.33
C LEU A 127 7.25 -7.56 1.91
N HIS A 128 8.13 -7.35 2.89
CA HIS A 128 9.54 -7.02 2.62
C HIS A 128 10.29 -8.15 1.92
N ASN A 129 10.05 -9.40 2.32
CA ASN A 129 10.64 -10.55 1.66
C ASN A 129 10.15 -10.71 0.22
N LEU A 130 8.84 -10.53 -0.01
CA LEU A 130 8.27 -10.52 -1.35
C LEU A 130 8.91 -9.42 -2.21
N THR A 131 9.01 -8.21 -1.67
CA THR A 131 9.62 -7.05 -2.33
C THR A 131 11.07 -7.31 -2.71
N LYS A 132 11.89 -7.82 -1.79
CA LYS A 132 13.29 -8.19 -2.06
C LYS A 132 13.40 -9.25 -3.15
N GLN A 133 12.52 -10.25 -3.12
CA GLN A 133 12.50 -11.26 -4.16
C GLN A 133 12.14 -10.65 -5.52
N THR A 134 11.14 -9.77 -5.58
CA THR A 134 10.77 -9.03 -6.80
C THR A 134 11.93 -8.17 -7.32
N GLU A 135 12.56 -7.36 -6.47
CA GLU A 135 13.72 -6.51 -6.83
C GLU A 135 14.88 -7.36 -7.36
N ARG A 136 15.18 -8.49 -6.71
CA ARG A 136 16.18 -9.45 -7.21
C ARG A 136 15.79 -10.00 -8.58
N GLN A 137 14.53 -10.39 -8.77
CA GLN A 137 14.06 -10.92 -10.05
C GLN A 137 14.09 -9.88 -11.17
N LEU A 138 13.88 -8.59 -10.86
CA LEU A 138 14.03 -7.48 -11.79
C LEU A 138 15.49 -7.30 -12.23
N LEU A 139 16.43 -7.29 -11.27
CA LEU A 139 17.86 -7.14 -11.56
C LEU A 139 18.43 -8.30 -12.39
N LEU A 140 17.86 -9.50 -12.25
CA LEU A 140 18.25 -10.68 -13.02
C LEU A 140 17.60 -10.75 -14.41
N ARG A 141 16.67 -9.84 -14.76
CA ARG A 141 16.06 -9.85 -16.10
C ARG A 141 17.12 -9.63 -17.16
N THR A 142 16.98 -10.36 -18.25
CA THR A 142 17.92 -10.39 -19.38
C THR A 142 17.17 -10.73 -20.65
N ILE A 143 17.74 -10.36 -21.80
CA ILE A 143 17.30 -10.84 -23.09
C ILE A 143 18.10 -12.10 -23.44
N ASN A 144 17.40 -13.16 -23.82
CA ASN A 144 18.02 -14.42 -24.23
C ASN A 144 18.12 -14.47 -25.74
N MET A 145 19.33 -14.65 -26.25
CA MET A 145 19.63 -14.81 -27.66
C MET A 145 19.33 -16.25 -28.12
N PRO A 146 18.77 -16.46 -29.32
CA PRO A 146 18.52 -17.79 -29.85
C PRO A 146 19.82 -18.61 -29.91
N LYS A 147 19.94 -19.64 -29.04
CA LYS A 147 21.06 -20.59 -28.91
C LYS A 147 22.28 -20.15 -28.09
N SER A 148 22.44 -18.87 -27.76
CA SER A 148 23.59 -18.39 -26.97
C SER A 148 23.27 -18.14 -25.49
N GLY A 149 22.00 -18.18 -25.09
CA GLY A 149 21.60 -17.85 -23.72
C GLY A 149 21.53 -16.34 -23.52
N PRO A 150 21.82 -15.80 -22.31
CA PRO A 150 21.82 -14.35 -22.08
C PRO A 150 22.76 -13.62 -23.04
N ALA A 151 22.36 -12.42 -23.49
CA ALA A 151 23.22 -11.59 -24.35
C ALA A 151 24.62 -11.42 -23.76
N ASP A 152 25.64 -11.77 -24.55
CA ASP A 152 27.05 -11.79 -24.14
C ASP A 152 27.82 -10.60 -24.74
N PRO A 153 28.48 -9.75 -23.92
CA PRO A 153 29.28 -8.64 -24.43
C PRO A 153 30.50 -9.08 -25.26
N ALA A 154 30.94 -10.34 -25.17
CA ALA A 154 32.07 -10.85 -25.94
C ALA A 154 31.71 -11.16 -27.41
N ILE A 155 30.42 -11.17 -27.77
CA ILE A 155 29.94 -11.44 -29.13
C ILE A 155 29.48 -10.12 -29.75
N ASP A 156 30.19 -9.63 -30.76
CA ASP A 156 29.93 -8.32 -31.39
C ASP A 156 28.47 -8.11 -31.78
N SER A 157 27.81 -9.13 -32.36
CA SER A 157 26.41 -9.05 -32.79
C SER A 157 25.39 -9.00 -31.64
N GLN A 158 25.82 -9.24 -30.40
CA GLN A 158 24.98 -9.23 -29.19
C GLN A 158 25.30 -8.05 -28.26
N PHE A 159 26.37 -7.31 -28.56
CA PHE A 159 26.88 -6.25 -27.69
C PHE A 159 25.84 -5.14 -27.47
N ASP A 160 25.14 -4.71 -28.52
CA ASP A 160 24.11 -3.65 -28.43
C ASP A 160 22.96 -4.06 -27.51
N THR A 161 22.46 -5.29 -27.64
CA THR A 161 21.43 -5.86 -26.77
C THR A 161 21.93 -6.00 -25.34
N TRP A 162 23.15 -6.50 -25.14
CA TRP A 162 23.76 -6.56 -23.82
C TRP A 162 23.87 -5.17 -23.18
N PHE A 163 24.25 -4.15 -23.96
CA PHE A 163 24.40 -2.78 -23.48
C PHE A 163 23.05 -2.22 -22.99
N ILE A 164 21.96 -2.46 -23.72
CA ILE A 164 20.61 -2.05 -23.32
C ILE A 164 20.18 -2.76 -22.03
N VAL A 165 20.45 -4.07 -21.91
CA VAL A 165 20.21 -4.83 -20.68
C VAL A 165 21.02 -4.25 -19.50
N ALA A 166 22.30 -3.93 -19.71
CA ALA A 166 23.16 -3.34 -18.68
C ALA A 166 22.66 -1.95 -18.24
N LEU A 167 22.21 -1.13 -19.19
CA LEU A 167 21.61 0.18 -18.92
C LEU A 167 20.33 0.05 -18.08
N PHE A 168 19.44 -0.88 -18.45
CA PHE A 168 18.21 -1.16 -17.72
C PHE A 168 18.49 -1.55 -16.25
N ARG A 169 19.44 -2.49 -16.04
CA ARG A 169 19.87 -2.90 -14.70
C ARG A 169 20.52 -1.76 -13.91
N SER A 170 21.32 -0.92 -14.58
CA SER A 170 21.96 0.24 -13.95
C SER A 170 20.91 1.25 -13.46
N ASN A 171 19.87 1.51 -14.25
CA ASN A 171 18.78 2.39 -13.84
C ASN A 171 17.99 1.81 -12.66
N LEU A 172 17.62 0.52 -12.73
CA LEU A 172 16.98 -0.17 -11.59
C LEU A 172 17.81 -0.06 -10.31
N ALA A 173 19.12 -0.31 -10.40
CA ALA A 173 20.01 -0.25 -9.24
C ALA A 173 20.09 1.17 -8.66
N LYS A 174 20.11 2.21 -9.50
CA LYS A 174 20.08 3.61 -9.05
C LYS A 174 18.77 3.95 -8.35
N ASP A 175 17.64 3.52 -8.92
CA ASP A 175 16.32 3.78 -8.35
C ASP A 175 16.14 3.07 -7.01
N ILE A 176 16.55 1.80 -6.92
CA ILE A 176 16.54 1.03 -5.66
C ILE A 176 17.47 1.68 -4.63
N TYR A 177 18.68 2.07 -5.03
CA TYR A 177 19.62 2.75 -4.13
C TYR A 177 19.06 4.07 -3.59
N ALA A 178 18.36 4.86 -4.41
CA ALA A 178 17.73 6.09 -3.99
C ALA A 178 16.64 5.87 -2.90
N LEU A 179 16.01 4.69 -2.87
CA LEU A 179 15.01 4.33 -1.87
C LEU A 179 15.63 3.88 -0.53
N GLU A 180 16.90 3.49 -0.51
CA GLU A 180 17.61 3.08 0.71
C GLU A 180 18.24 4.25 1.48
N GLY A 181 18.31 5.44 0.87
CA GLY A 181 19.01 6.60 1.45
C GLY A 181 18.42 7.09 2.78
N ASP A 182 17.10 7.08 2.94
CA ASP A 182 16.45 7.41 4.21
C ASP A 182 15.05 6.77 4.36
N ARG A 183 14.47 6.94 5.57
CA ARG A 183 13.16 6.36 5.93
C ARG A 183 11.99 6.90 5.10
N THR A 184 12.06 8.14 4.65
CA THR A 184 11.03 8.77 3.80
C THR A 184 11.14 8.32 2.35
N ALA A 185 12.35 8.10 1.86
CA ALA A 185 12.60 7.55 0.54
C ALA A 185 12.07 6.12 0.44
N THR A 186 12.26 5.30 1.47
CA THR A 186 11.72 3.93 1.52
C THR A 186 10.20 3.89 1.34
N LEU A 187 9.47 4.92 1.80
CA LEU A 187 8.02 5.02 1.64
C LEU A 187 7.59 5.24 0.18
N LYS A 188 8.51 5.52 -0.75
CA LYS A 188 8.23 5.73 -2.18
C LYS A 188 8.41 4.47 -3.03
N ARG A 189 8.76 3.33 -2.42
CA ARG A 189 9.05 2.08 -3.14
C ARG A 189 7.85 1.57 -3.95
N GLY A 190 6.63 1.78 -3.47
CA GLY A 190 5.42 1.45 -4.21
C GLY A 190 5.26 2.26 -5.49
N TRP A 191 5.68 3.53 -5.53
CA TRP A 191 5.67 4.33 -6.77
C TRP A 191 6.60 3.74 -7.83
N LEU A 192 7.84 3.39 -7.46
CA LEU A 192 8.80 2.78 -8.38
C LEU A 192 8.22 1.49 -8.97
N LEU A 193 7.77 0.57 -8.11
CA LEU A 193 7.27 -0.72 -8.57
C LEU A 193 5.99 -0.59 -9.41
N ARG A 194 5.09 0.34 -9.06
CA ARG A 194 3.92 0.64 -9.90
C ARG A 194 4.28 1.29 -11.23
N SER A 195 5.30 2.16 -11.29
CA SER A 195 5.77 2.70 -12.57
C SER A 195 6.31 1.60 -13.49
N ILE A 196 7.02 0.61 -12.94
CA ILE A 196 7.47 -0.57 -13.69
C ILE A 196 6.26 -1.37 -14.16
N GLY A 197 5.27 -1.61 -13.28
CA GLY A 197 4.06 -2.37 -13.60
C GLY A 197 3.17 -1.73 -14.67
N LYS A 198 3.17 -0.39 -14.78
CA LYS A 198 2.51 0.34 -15.87
C LYS A 198 3.22 0.17 -17.22
N GLY A 199 4.54 -0.03 -17.20
CA GLY A 199 5.35 -0.12 -18.41
C GLY A 199 5.34 1.16 -19.25
N GLY A 200 5.59 1.00 -20.55
CA GLY A 200 5.58 2.12 -21.50
C GLY A 200 6.52 3.25 -21.10
N ASP A 201 6.04 4.50 -21.15
CA ASP A 201 6.80 5.69 -20.74
C ASP A 201 6.68 5.98 -19.23
N ALA A 202 5.94 5.19 -18.45
CA ALA A 202 5.89 5.38 -17.00
C ALA A 202 7.21 5.01 -16.32
N TYR A 203 7.98 4.10 -16.91
CA TYR A 203 9.29 3.68 -16.43
C TYR A 203 10.30 3.67 -17.58
N MET A 204 11.46 4.30 -17.38
CA MET A 204 12.50 4.52 -18.41
C MET A 204 11.95 5.03 -19.75
N PRO A 205 11.40 6.26 -19.84
CA PRO A 205 10.78 6.80 -21.05
C PRO A 205 11.68 6.62 -22.28
N TYR A 206 11.09 6.24 -23.43
CA TYR A 206 11.88 5.92 -24.63
C TYR A 206 12.69 7.13 -25.12
N ALA A 207 12.06 8.32 -25.14
CA ALA A 207 12.71 9.55 -25.61
C ALA A 207 13.95 9.93 -24.78
N GLU A 208 13.90 9.77 -23.46
CA GLU A 208 15.03 10.06 -22.57
C GLU A 208 16.13 9.03 -22.72
N THR A 209 15.76 7.75 -22.79
CA THR A 209 16.70 6.65 -22.97
C THR A 209 17.41 6.75 -24.32
N LYS A 210 16.68 7.11 -25.39
CA LYS A 210 17.23 7.36 -26.73
C LYS A 210 18.29 8.46 -26.71
N ARG A 211 18.00 9.62 -26.11
CA ARG A 211 18.96 10.74 -25.99
C ARG A 211 20.24 10.34 -25.26
N LEU A 212 20.12 9.48 -24.25
CA LEU A 212 21.29 8.97 -23.54
C LEU A 212 22.14 8.08 -24.46
N ILE A 213 21.51 7.13 -25.15
CA ILE A 213 22.18 6.17 -26.04
C ILE A 213 22.81 6.86 -27.25
N GLU A 214 22.14 7.86 -27.84
CA GLU A 214 22.70 8.72 -28.90
C GLU A 214 24.04 9.35 -28.50
N ARG A 215 24.26 9.60 -27.19
CA ARG A 215 25.51 10.17 -26.68
C ARG A 215 26.53 9.12 -26.24
N THR A 216 26.09 7.96 -25.76
CA THR A 216 26.98 6.97 -25.13
C THR A 216 27.29 5.76 -26.00
N MET A 217 26.31 5.25 -26.75
CA MET A 217 26.45 4.05 -27.60
C MET A 217 25.52 4.12 -28.82
N PRO A 218 25.83 4.95 -29.83
CA PRO A 218 24.94 5.17 -30.97
C PRO A 218 24.58 3.91 -31.77
N SER A 219 25.44 2.88 -31.80
CA SER A 219 25.17 1.62 -32.51
C SER A 219 23.93 0.89 -31.96
N ALA A 220 23.67 1.02 -30.65
CA ALA A 220 22.56 0.33 -30.00
C ALA A 220 21.19 0.98 -30.28
N LEU A 221 21.12 2.07 -31.03
CA LEU A 221 19.86 2.76 -31.33
C LEU A 221 18.90 1.92 -32.15
N ASP A 222 19.42 1.10 -33.06
CA ASP A 222 18.62 0.27 -33.95
C ASP A 222 17.81 -0.76 -33.14
N ASN A 223 18.42 -1.37 -32.11
CA ASN A 223 17.78 -2.38 -31.28
C ASN A 223 17.02 -1.79 -30.07
N LEU A 224 17.29 -0.52 -29.71
CA LEU A 224 16.81 0.12 -28.48
C LEU A 224 15.30 -0.09 -28.24
N LYS A 225 14.48 0.18 -29.25
CA LYS A 225 13.02 0.16 -29.08
C LYS A 225 12.53 -1.24 -28.73
N GLU A 226 13.02 -2.25 -29.45
CA GLU A 226 12.58 -3.64 -29.30
C GLU A 226 13.09 -4.21 -27.97
N ASP A 227 14.39 -4.09 -27.71
CA ASP A 227 15.04 -4.64 -26.51
C ASP A 227 14.53 -3.97 -25.23
N LEU A 228 14.36 -2.64 -25.22
CA LEU A 228 13.83 -1.94 -24.06
C LEU A 228 12.37 -2.31 -23.78
N ASN A 229 11.55 -2.45 -24.82
CA ASN A 229 10.16 -2.89 -24.64
C ASN A 229 10.09 -4.30 -24.09
N LEU A 230 10.89 -5.24 -24.62
CA LEU A 230 10.96 -6.61 -24.12
C LEU A 230 11.37 -6.67 -22.63
N LEU A 231 12.36 -5.86 -22.22
CA LEU A 231 12.77 -5.76 -20.82
C LEU A 231 11.65 -5.20 -19.93
N LYS A 232 10.92 -4.18 -20.40
CA LYS A 232 9.80 -3.60 -19.66
C LYS A 232 8.64 -4.57 -19.51
N GLU A 233 8.25 -5.25 -20.59
CA GLU A 233 7.17 -6.24 -20.57
C GLU A 233 7.48 -7.37 -19.59
N THR A 234 8.69 -7.93 -19.66
CA THR A 234 9.10 -8.98 -18.71
C THR A 234 9.24 -8.46 -17.27
N ALA A 235 9.56 -7.18 -17.07
CA ALA A 235 9.59 -6.55 -15.76
C ALA A 235 8.18 -6.31 -15.19
N MET A 236 7.20 -5.96 -16.04
CA MET A 236 5.79 -5.82 -15.64
C MET A 236 5.27 -7.13 -15.03
N ASP A 237 5.57 -8.27 -15.67
CA ASP A 237 5.18 -9.59 -15.17
C ASP A 237 5.76 -9.88 -13.78
N VAL A 238 7.00 -9.48 -13.53
CA VAL A 238 7.69 -9.70 -12.25
C VAL A 238 7.06 -8.93 -11.10
N VAL A 239 6.55 -7.73 -11.36
CA VAL A 239 6.01 -6.86 -10.30
C VAL A 239 4.51 -7.06 -10.05
N GLN A 240 3.81 -7.88 -10.86
CA GLN A 240 2.34 -7.98 -10.80
C GLN A 240 1.79 -8.26 -9.40
N ASP A 241 2.47 -9.11 -8.62
CA ASP A 241 2.00 -9.44 -7.27
C ASP A 241 2.18 -8.30 -6.27
N VAL A 242 3.26 -7.52 -6.37
CA VAL A 242 3.55 -6.42 -5.45
C VAL A 242 2.80 -5.14 -5.79
N VAL A 243 2.42 -4.93 -7.04
CA VAL A 243 1.69 -3.72 -7.47
C VAL A 243 0.19 -3.79 -7.24
N LYS A 244 -0.35 -4.95 -6.86
CA LYS A 244 -1.77 -5.13 -6.53
C LYS A 244 -2.21 -4.14 -5.45
N ASN A 245 -3.21 -3.32 -5.75
CA ASN A 245 -3.86 -2.49 -4.75
C ASN A 245 -4.97 -3.29 -4.06
N ARG A 246 -4.79 -3.63 -2.77
CA ARG A 246 -5.82 -4.29 -1.95
C ARG A 246 -6.60 -3.32 -1.06
N THR A 247 -6.39 -2.01 -1.25
CA THR A 247 -7.16 -0.95 -0.59
C THR A 247 -8.23 -0.41 -1.54
N LEU A 248 -9.25 0.24 -0.98
CA LEU A 248 -10.34 0.86 -1.74
C LEU A 248 -10.04 2.31 -2.13
N VAL A 249 -8.95 2.88 -1.62
CA VAL A 249 -8.44 4.19 -2.03
C VAL A 249 -7.65 4.09 -3.35
N ASP A 250 -7.78 5.13 -4.17
CA ASP A 250 -6.93 5.31 -5.35
C ASP A 250 -5.54 5.77 -4.89
N VAL A 251 -4.57 4.86 -4.99
CA VAL A 251 -3.19 5.08 -4.53
C VAL A 251 -2.43 6.12 -5.35
N GLU A 252 -2.89 6.43 -6.55
CA GLU A 252 -2.27 7.44 -7.41
C GLU A 252 -2.84 8.82 -7.13
N ALA A 253 -4.17 8.91 -7.07
CA ALA A 253 -4.86 10.16 -6.75
C ALA A 253 -4.49 10.69 -5.36
N GLU A 254 -4.33 9.80 -4.37
CA GLU A 254 -3.92 10.17 -3.01
C GLU A 254 -2.41 10.09 -2.76
N GLU A 255 -1.59 9.97 -3.81
CA GLU A 255 -0.13 10.01 -3.72
C GLU A 255 0.45 9.00 -2.69
N ILE A 256 -0.13 7.81 -2.59
CA ILE A 256 0.28 6.79 -1.62
C ILE A 256 1.56 6.13 -2.11
N GLY A 257 2.72 6.49 -1.54
CA GLY A 257 4.02 5.99 -2.02
C GLY A 257 4.32 4.52 -1.74
N TRP A 258 3.69 3.91 -0.73
CA TRP A 258 4.03 2.57 -0.27
C TRP A 258 3.23 1.47 -0.98
N LEU A 259 3.54 0.21 -0.65
CA LEU A 259 2.86 -0.96 -1.20
C LEU A 259 1.57 -1.25 -0.43
N THR A 260 0.51 -1.58 -1.14
CA THR A 260 -0.82 -1.89 -0.60
C THR A 260 -1.28 -3.31 -0.97
N CYS A 261 -0.34 -4.20 -1.29
CA CYS A 261 -0.62 -5.57 -1.72
C CYS A 261 -0.71 -6.59 -0.58
N ALA A 262 -0.60 -6.15 0.68
CA ALA A 262 -0.66 -7.03 1.84
C ALA A 262 -2.03 -7.73 1.93
N GLU A 263 -2.03 -9.04 2.11
CA GLU A 263 -3.25 -9.82 2.30
C GLU A 263 -3.56 -9.95 3.80
N ILE A 264 -4.78 -9.63 4.21
CA ILE A 264 -5.25 -9.79 5.59
C ILE A 264 -6.18 -10.99 5.64
N GLY A 265 -5.84 -12.00 6.45
CA GLY A 265 -6.66 -13.19 6.66
C GLY A 265 -7.40 -13.16 8.00
N GLU A 266 -8.26 -14.16 8.24
CA GLU A 266 -9.04 -14.30 9.49
C GLU A 266 -8.13 -14.30 10.74
N GLY A 267 -6.99 -15.00 10.68
CA GLY A 267 -6.00 -15.03 11.77
C GLY A 267 -5.27 -13.69 12.03
N ASP A 268 -5.48 -12.69 11.19
CA ASP A 268 -4.96 -11.32 11.38
C ASP A 268 -6.00 -10.40 12.06
N VAL A 269 -7.25 -10.84 12.23
CA VAL A 269 -8.33 -10.05 12.85
C VAL A 269 -8.39 -10.35 14.35
N VAL A 270 -8.11 -9.34 15.18
CA VAL A 270 -7.85 -9.54 16.62
C VAL A 270 -9.03 -10.10 17.42
N TRP A 271 -10.28 -9.86 17.00
CA TRP A 271 -11.47 -10.34 17.71
C TRP A 271 -12.02 -11.66 17.17
N GLU A 272 -11.49 -12.19 16.06
CA GLU A 272 -11.89 -13.51 15.53
C GLU A 272 -11.11 -14.64 16.23
N VAL A 273 -9.90 -14.34 16.70
CA VAL A 273 -9.05 -15.29 17.46
C VAL A 273 -9.58 -15.54 18.89
N GLU A 274 -10.44 -14.67 19.42
CA GLU A 274 -11.08 -14.85 20.74
C GLU A 274 -12.15 -15.97 20.75
N GLY A 275 -12.58 -16.47 19.58
CA GLY A 275 -13.68 -17.43 19.44
C GLY A 275 -13.28 -18.92 19.40
N THR A 276 -11.99 -19.25 19.49
CA THR A 276 -11.48 -20.64 19.42
C THR A 276 -10.92 -21.16 20.74
N GLY A 277 -11.43 -20.66 21.88
CA GLY A 277 -11.09 -21.10 23.23
C GLY A 277 -12.20 -21.92 23.88
#